data_AF-A0A7C4KZL8-F1
#
_entry.id   AF-A0A7C4KZL8-F1
#
_cell.length_a   1.000
_cell.length_b   1.000
_cell.length_c   1.000
_cell.angle_alpha   90.00
_cell.angle_beta   90.00
_cell.angle_gamma   90.00
#
_symmetry.space_group_name_H-M   'P 1'
#
loop_
_entity.id
_entity.type
_entity.pdbx_description
1 polymer ?
#
loop_
_entity_poly.entity_id
_entity_poly.type
_entity_poly.pdbx_seq_one_letter_code
_entity_poly.pdbx_strand_id
1 'polypeptide(L)'
;MQTKPILPWALVIVLGLALIVMLVQQNQPAAVSQNQTETASLPADITASPAAETPASSPSATPSDEPTTTAKPADPITPEVSPSPPEPTSTAPAPTTAAVTGFQPLATPPIPVNIIDHRAVALFDQIPPEFLQEAEKIRMVFFDRSVGWNISSGLDCLAAPSWAASPSHCRRYFTSQVVCAPDPNSNQVKTYTGRDAAIPAAIRFPGGHDRSNIEFVLSEGAYWFEELQYFLNQVPQYADRQIITYGHNYLQVTSASDIADVYFDPNYDGPNLYDLVGLEAQYPDKTFVYWTTSLARNIGTDVSRRFNEQMRDWARTNNRILYDLADILSHTPEGEACLSDSGNPVICCAYTTESEGGHLGAVSAGKLQAAKAMWVMLAQLAGWQPNTP
;
A
#
# COMPACT_ATOMS: atom_id res chain seq x y z
N MET A 1 13.24 -34.50 26.33
CA MET A 1 12.94 -33.17 25.75
C MET A 1 14.27 -32.43 25.63
N GLN A 2 14.59 -31.84 24.48
CA GLN A 2 15.80 -31.01 24.30
C GLN A 2 15.38 -29.57 24.00
N THR A 3 15.89 -28.63 24.78
CA THR A 3 15.68 -27.19 24.58
C THR A 3 16.67 -26.66 23.55
N LYS A 4 16.19 -26.16 22.41
CA LYS A 4 17.02 -25.34 21.50
C LYS A 4 17.32 -23.99 22.17
N PRO A 5 18.54 -23.44 22.04
CA PRO A 5 18.84 -22.09 22.49
C PRO A 5 18.19 -21.07 21.54
N ILE A 6 17.54 -20.06 22.11
CA ILE A 6 17.04 -18.89 21.38
C ILE A 6 18.20 -17.90 21.28
N LEU A 7 18.58 -17.47 20.07
CA LEU A 7 19.56 -16.40 19.89
C LEU A 7 18.96 -15.06 20.37
N PRO A 8 19.72 -14.21 21.08
CA PRO A 8 19.22 -12.91 21.52
C PRO A 8 19.00 -11.99 20.30
N TRP A 9 17.80 -11.41 20.20
CA TRP A 9 17.34 -10.57 19.09
C TRP A 9 18.31 -9.43 18.71
N ALA A 10 19.05 -8.89 19.67
CA ALA A 10 20.09 -7.88 19.42
C ALA A 10 21.16 -8.35 18.42
N LEU A 11 21.52 -9.64 18.41
CA LEU A 11 22.52 -10.19 17.48
C LEU A 11 21.97 -10.24 16.05
N VAL A 12 20.68 -10.54 15.87
CA VAL A 12 20.01 -10.57 14.57
C VAL A 12 19.94 -9.17 13.97
N ILE A 13 19.59 -8.17 14.78
CA ILE A 13 19.54 -6.76 14.37
C ILE A 13 20.93 -6.24 13.97
N VAL A 14 21.98 -6.56 14.74
CA VAL A 14 23.36 -6.17 14.41
C VAL A 14 23.86 -6.83 13.12
N LEU A 15 23.53 -8.11 12.89
CA LEU A 15 23.89 -8.80 11.65
C LEU A 15 23.16 -8.24 10.42
N GLY A 16 21.87 -7.89 10.56
CA GLY A 16 21.11 -7.22 9.49
C GLY A 16 21.69 -5.85 9.12
N LEU A 17 22.00 -5.01 10.12
CA LEU A 17 22.63 -3.70 9.90
C LEU A 17 24.02 -3.83 9.26
N ALA A 18 24.84 -4.80 9.66
CA ALA A 18 26.15 -5.03 9.07
C ALA A 18 26.07 -5.44 7.59
N LEU A 19 25.08 -6.25 7.21
CA LEU A 19 24.86 -6.67 5.83
C LEU A 19 24.44 -5.50 4.92
N ILE A 20 23.56 -4.62 5.43
CA ILE A 20 23.13 -3.40 4.72
C ILE A 20 24.32 -2.46 4.48
N VAL A 21 25.19 -2.24 5.47
CA VAL A 21 26.38 -1.39 5.30
C VAL A 21 27.35 -1.94 4.25
N MET A 22 27.55 -3.27 4.20
CA MET A 22 28.37 -3.91 3.16
C MET A 22 27.79 -3.71 1.75
N LEU A 23 26.47 -3.90 1.58
CA LEU A 23 25.80 -3.72 0.29
C LEU A 23 25.86 -2.27 -0.21
N VAL A 24 25.74 -1.29 0.68
CA VAL A 24 25.89 0.15 0.34
C VAL A 24 27.33 0.49 -0.06
N GLN A 25 28.35 -0.08 0.61
CA GLN A 25 29.75 0.16 0.27
C GLN A 25 30.19 -0.46 -1.06
N GLN A 26 29.57 -1.56 -1.50
CA GLN A 26 29.92 -2.23 -2.76
C GLN A 26 29.33 -1.54 -4.01
N ASN A 27 28.34 -0.66 -3.86
CA ASN A 27 27.58 -0.07 -4.97
C ASN A 27 27.87 1.41 -5.27
N GLN A 28 28.92 2.01 -4.71
CA GLN A 28 29.32 3.39 -5.04
C GLN A 28 30.29 3.45 -6.23
N PRO A 29 29.96 4.15 -7.33
CA PRO A 29 30.92 4.43 -8.40
C PRO A 29 32.00 5.41 -7.91
N ALA A 30 33.23 5.26 -8.39
CA ALA A 30 34.36 6.07 -7.95
C ALA A 30 34.17 7.56 -8.27
N ALA A 31 34.34 8.42 -7.26
CA ALA A 31 34.16 9.86 -7.39
C ALA A 31 35.24 10.48 -8.29
N VAL A 32 34.82 11.06 -9.42
CA VAL A 32 35.70 11.87 -10.28
C VAL A 32 35.82 13.27 -9.68
N SER A 33 37.03 13.63 -9.26
CA SER A 33 37.33 15.00 -8.81
C SER A 33 37.31 15.97 -10.00
N GLN A 34 36.50 17.03 -9.91
CA GLN A 34 36.64 18.21 -10.76
C GLN A 34 37.07 19.40 -9.90
N ASN A 35 38.05 20.15 -10.40
CA ASN A 35 38.69 21.24 -9.70
C ASN A 35 38.25 22.61 -10.26
N GLN A 36 38.53 23.66 -9.51
CA GLN A 36 38.05 25.04 -9.68
C GLN A 36 38.33 25.66 -11.07
N THR A 37 37.46 26.58 -11.49
CA THR A 37 37.84 27.73 -12.34
C THR A 37 36.92 28.92 -12.02
N GLU A 38 37.43 30.14 -12.12
CA GLU A 38 36.80 31.38 -11.65
C GLU A 38 36.17 32.25 -12.77
N THR A 39 35.00 32.83 -12.44
CA THR A 39 34.65 34.27 -12.59
C THR A 39 34.55 34.94 -13.99
N ALA A 40 33.47 35.75 -14.17
CA ALA A 40 33.22 36.78 -15.20
C ALA A 40 32.91 36.30 -16.66
N SER A 41 32.07 36.98 -17.47
CA SER A 41 31.19 38.17 -17.28
C SER A 41 30.10 38.26 -18.37
N LEU A 42 28.98 38.95 -18.07
CA LEU A 42 27.96 39.47 -19.02
C LEU A 42 28.23 40.97 -19.32
N PRO A 43 27.56 41.67 -20.29
CA PRO A 43 26.29 41.34 -20.98
C PRO A 43 26.20 41.65 -22.51
N ALA A 44 24.97 41.55 -23.05
CA ALA A 44 24.33 42.42 -24.08
C ALA A 44 23.92 41.83 -25.47
N ASP A 45 22.60 41.61 -25.61
CA ASP A 45 21.70 42.06 -26.69
C ASP A 45 21.66 41.46 -28.13
N ILE A 46 20.53 41.79 -28.79
CA ILE A 46 20.19 41.74 -30.24
C ILE A 46 19.56 40.44 -30.81
N THR A 47 18.26 40.27 -30.49
CA THR A 47 17.10 40.02 -31.38
C THR A 47 17.11 39.01 -32.56
N ALA A 48 15.91 38.40 -32.71
CA ALA A 48 15.19 38.09 -33.97
C ALA A 48 15.13 36.64 -34.50
N SER A 49 13.89 36.28 -34.86
CA SER A 49 13.42 35.11 -35.64
C SER A 49 12.77 35.69 -36.94
N PRO A 50 12.24 34.93 -37.95
CA PRO A 50 12.05 33.48 -38.07
C PRO A 50 12.42 32.92 -39.48
N ALA A 51 11.72 31.84 -39.89
CA ALA A 51 11.79 31.08 -41.15
C ALA A 51 13.01 30.13 -41.29
N ALA A 52 12.91 28.80 -41.51
CA ALA A 52 11.95 27.88 -42.17
C ALA A 52 12.24 27.60 -43.66
N GLU A 53 12.69 26.36 -43.95
CA GLU A 53 12.28 25.53 -45.10
C GLU A 53 12.90 24.12 -45.01
N THR A 54 12.23 23.13 -45.62
CA THR A 54 12.72 21.75 -45.84
C THR A 54 12.52 21.42 -47.32
N PRO A 55 13.41 20.65 -47.99
CA PRO A 55 13.00 19.29 -48.34
C PRO A 55 14.11 18.21 -48.42
N ALA A 56 13.62 16.97 -48.50
CA ALA A 56 14.30 15.67 -48.50
C ALA A 56 15.37 15.37 -49.58
N SER A 57 16.19 14.32 -49.33
CA SER A 57 16.42 13.20 -50.27
C SER A 57 17.19 12.00 -49.65
N SER A 58 16.94 10.79 -50.18
CA SER A 58 17.68 9.52 -49.91
C SER A 58 18.75 9.29 -51.02
N PRO A 59 19.39 8.10 -51.33
CA PRO A 59 18.98 6.68 -51.12
C PRO A 59 20.12 5.60 -50.90
N SER A 60 19.71 4.30 -50.94
CA SER A 60 20.49 3.11 -51.42
C SER A 60 21.64 2.52 -50.56
N ALA A 61 21.98 1.21 -50.63
CA ALA A 61 21.32 0.00 -51.21
C ALA A 61 21.93 -1.34 -50.68
N THR A 62 21.24 -2.47 -50.93
CA THR A 62 21.67 -3.90 -50.71
C THR A 62 22.44 -4.48 -51.92
N PRO A 63 23.18 -5.62 -51.81
CA PRO A 63 22.64 -7.02 -51.89
C PRO A 63 23.18 -7.95 -50.75
N SER A 64 22.56 -9.06 -50.31
CA SER A 64 22.06 -10.32 -50.93
C SER A 64 23.13 -11.40 -51.17
N ASP A 65 22.89 -12.63 -50.64
CA ASP A 65 22.92 -13.92 -51.38
C ASP A 65 22.48 -15.13 -50.53
N GLU A 66 21.92 -16.17 -51.18
CA GLU A 66 21.46 -17.47 -50.66
C GLU A 66 21.73 -18.57 -51.73
N PRO A 67 21.75 -19.88 -51.42
CA PRO A 67 20.84 -20.78 -52.18
C PRO A 67 20.36 -22.09 -51.49
N THR A 68 19.08 -22.10 -51.07
CA THR A 68 17.93 -22.91 -51.57
C THR A 68 18.08 -24.36 -52.09
N THR A 69 17.11 -25.25 -51.73
CA THR A 69 16.40 -26.31 -52.54
C THR A 69 15.64 -27.31 -51.60
N THR A 70 14.89 -28.38 -51.99
CA THR A 70 13.62 -28.63 -52.76
C THR A 70 13.14 -30.06 -52.35
N ALA A 71 11.90 -30.60 -52.44
CA ALA A 71 10.50 -30.25 -52.84
C ALA A 71 9.55 -31.20 -52.03
N LYS A 72 8.20 -31.12 -51.91
CA LYS A 72 7.02 -31.03 -52.83
C LYS A 72 6.79 -32.29 -53.70
N PRO A 73 5.55 -32.71 -54.04
CA PRO A 73 4.20 -32.19 -53.70
C PRO A 73 3.66 -32.76 -52.35
N ALA A 74 2.38 -32.88 -51.97
CA ALA A 74 1.05 -32.65 -52.60
C ALA A 74 -0.04 -32.43 -51.50
N ASP A 75 -1.34 -32.12 -51.72
CA ASP A 75 -2.15 -31.27 -52.64
C ASP A 75 -3.68 -31.40 -52.16
N PRO A 76 -4.78 -30.87 -52.79
CA PRO A 76 -5.88 -30.21 -52.02
C PRO A 76 -7.30 -30.84 -51.89
N ILE A 77 -8.14 -30.29 -50.99
CA ILE A 77 -9.63 -30.42 -50.90
C ILE A 77 -10.27 -29.05 -50.51
N THR A 78 -11.48 -28.74 -51.01
CA THR A 78 -12.30 -27.51 -50.81
C THR A 78 -13.40 -27.65 -49.70
N PRO A 79 -14.02 -26.55 -49.21
CA PRO A 79 -14.95 -26.59 -48.06
C PRO A 79 -16.44 -26.72 -48.44
N GLU A 80 -17.27 -27.19 -47.49
CA GLU A 80 -18.75 -27.26 -47.56
C GLU A 80 -19.39 -26.97 -46.18
N VAL A 81 -20.71 -26.76 -46.10
CA VAL A 81 -21.38 -26.02 -45.00
C VAL A 81 -22.67 -26.70 -44.47
N SER A 82 -22.82 -26.76 -43.13
CA SER A 82 -24.06 -27.03 -42.35
C SER A 82 -24.68 -28.45 -42.38
N PRO A 83 -25.55 -28.83 -41.41
CA PRO A 83 -25.76 -28.32 -40.03
C PRO A 83 -25.80 -29.44 -38.93
N SER A 84 -25.82 -29.04 -37.65
CA SER A 84 -26.06 -29.91 -36.46
C SER A 84 -27.50 -30.47 -36.40
N PRO A 85 -27.79 -31.61 -35.72
CA PRO A 85 -27.97 -31.66 -34.23
C PRO A 85 -27.68 -33.05 -33.57
N PRO A 86 -28.03 -33.32 -32.29
CA PRO A 86 -27.87 -32.56 -31.03
C PRO A 86 -26.96 -33.31 -30.00
N GLU A 87 -26.87 -32.80 -28.76
CA GLU A 87 -26.11 -33.40 -27.64
C GLU A 87 -26.55 -34.81 -27.21
N PRO A 88 -25.65 -35.52 -26.48
CA PRO A 88 -26.03 -36.02 -25.17
C PRO A 88 -25.15 -35.50 -24.01
N THR A 89 -25.83 -35.03 -22.97
CA THR A 89 -25.37 -34.52 -21.68
C THR A 89 -24.25 -35.31 -21.01
N SER A 90 -23.19 -34.62 -20.56
CA SER A 90 -22.22 -35.16 -19.58
C SER A 90 -21.55 -34.04 -18.76
N THR A 91 -22.31 -33.44 -17.85
CA THR A 91 -21.78 -32.45 -16.91
C THR A 91 -21.08 -33.17 -15.75
N ALA A 92 -19.74 -33.14 -15.72
CA ALA A 92 -18.99 -33.55 -14.54
C ALA A 92 -19.32 -32.59 -13.38
N PRO A 93 -19.59 -33.09 -12.15
CA PRO A 93 -19.89 -32.23 -11.02
C PRO A 93 -18.65 -31.43 -10.61
N ALA A 94 -18.77 -30.11 -10.60
CA ALA A 94 -17.77 -29.24 -10.00
C ALA A 94 -17.62 -29.59 -8.50
N PRO A 95 -16.41 -29.46 -7.91
CA PRO A 95 -16.23 -29.71 -6.49
C PRO A 95 -17.11 -28.75 -5.69
N THR A 96 -18.08 -29.30 -4.96
CA THR A 96 -18.95 -28.52 -4.08
C THR A 96 -18.14 -28.10 -2.86
N THR A 97 -17.52 -26.92 -2.92
CA THR A 97 -16.95 -26.26 -1.74
C THR A 97 -18.04 -26.18 -0.68
N ALA A 98 -17.82 -26.82 0.47
CA ALA A 98 -18.81 -26.87 1.53
C ALA A 98 -19.05 -25.44 2.05
N ALA A 99 -20.27 -24.93 1.87
CA ALA A 99 -20.63 -23.61 2.35
C ALA A 99 -20.45 -23.54 3.88
N VAL A 100 -19.57 -22.64 4.34
CA VAL A 100 -19.34 -22.41 5.77
C VAL A 100 -20.52 -21.64 6.34
N THR A 101 -21.59 -22.37 6.66
CA THR A 101 -22.84 -21.82 7.20
C THR A 101 -22.63 -21.29 8.61
N GLY A 102 -22.44 -19.97 8.74
CA GLY A 102 -22.28 -19.30 10.03
C GLY A 102 -22.19 -17.78 9.95
N PHE A 103 -21.64 -17.22 8.87
CA PHE A 103 -21.46 -15.77 8.72
C PHE A 103 -22.56 -15.15 7.86
N GLN A 104 -23.13 -14.04 8.33
CA GLN A 104 -23.93 -13.19 7.45
C GLN A 104 -22.98 -12.38 6.55
N PRO A 105 -23.34 -12.14 5.27
CA PRO A 105 -22.67 -11.12 4.46
C PRO A 105 -22.69 -9.77 5.17
N LEU A 106 -21.66 -8.96 4.97
CA LEU A 106 -21.64 -7.60 5.49
C LEU A 106 -22.76 -6.77 4.85
N ALA A 107 -23.25 -5.76 5.58
CA ALA A 107 -24.22 -4.83 5.04
C ALA A 107 -23.61 -4.09 3.84
N THR A 108 -24.31 -4.04 2.71
CA THR A 108 -23.85 -3.25 1.56
C THR A 108 -23.71 -1.79 2.01
N PRO A 109 -22.52 -1.16 1.89
CA PRO A 109 -22.27 0.16 2.44
C PRO A 109 -23.24 1.18 1.82
N PRO A 110 -24.05 1.89 2.64
CA PRO A 110 -25.20 2.66 2.14
C PRO A 110 -24.84 4.06 1.59
N ILE A 111 -23.55 4.42 1.51
CA ILE A 111 -23.06 5.74 1.08
C ILE A 111 -21.98 5.56 0.01
N PRO A 112 -22.01 6.28 -1.14
CA PRO A 112 -21.03 6.18 -2.22
C PRO A 112 -19.67 6.87 -1.91
N VAL A 113 -19.26 6.92 -0.65
CA VAL A 113 -17.91 7.36 -0.23
C VAL A 113 -17.16 6.14 0.29
N ASN A 114 -16.92 5.20 -0.61
CA ASN A 114 -16.16 3.97 -0.39
C ASN A 114 -14.65 4.23 -0.14
N ILE A 115 -14.24 5.44 0.24
CA ILE A 115 -12.84 5.82 0.45
C ILE A 115 -12.65 6.21 1.91
N ILE A 116 -11.77 5.47 2.58
CA ILE A 116 -11.39 5.69 3.97
C ILE A 116 -10.05 6.45 3.96
N ASP A 117 -10.12 7.78 4.01
CA ASP A 117 -8.98 8.70 3.93
C ASP A 117 -8.72 9.43 5.26
N HIS A 118 -7.84 10.45 5.31
CA HIS A 118 -7.53 11.16 6.55
C HIS A 118 -8.77 11.74 7.25
N ARG A 119 -9.81 12.12 6.49
CA ARG A 119 -11.05 12.70 7.01
C ARG A 119 -11.87 11.66 7.78
N ALA A 120 -11.76 10.38 7.43
CA ALA A 120 -12.39 9.29 8.15
C ALA A 120 -11.88 9.21 9.60
N VAL A 121 -10.62 9.55 9.88
CA VAL A 121 -10.04 9.47 11.23
C VAL A 121 -10.75 10.42 12.21
N ALA A 122 -11.21 11.59 11.76
CA ALA A 122 -11.97 12.54 12.57
C ALA A 122 -13.37 12.00 12.98
N LEU A 123 -13.85 10.94 12.34
CA LEU A 123 -15.10 10.27 12.66
C LEU A 123 -14.95 9.20 13.77
N PHE A 124 -13.73 8.76 14.09
CA PHE A 124 -13.51 7.65 15.03
C PHE A 124 -14.09 7.91 16.43
N ASP A 125 -13.84 9.08 17.01
CA ASP A 125 -14.37 9.45 18.33
C ASP A 125 -15.88 9.82 18.27
N GLN A 126 -16.55 9.57 17.12
CA GLN A 126 -17.99 9.76 16.88
C GLN A 126 -18.73 8.43 16.60
N ILE A 127 -18.05 7.29 16.51
CA ILE A 127 -18.71 5.99 16.25
C ILE A 127 -19.63 5.63 17.43
N PRO A 128 -20.94 5.40 17.22
CA PRO A 128 -21.84 4.98 18.29
C PRO A 128 -21.45 3.61 18.87
N PRO A 129 -21.61 3.36 20.19
CA PRO A 129 -21.20 2.11 20.83
C PRO A 129 -21.78 0.84 20.22
N GLU A 130 -22.99 0.90 19.66
CA GLU A 130 -23.65 -0.19 18.95
C GLU A 130 -22.90 -0.57 17.65
N PHE A 131 -22.41 0.41 16.88
CA PHE A 131 -21.67 0.13 15.65
C PHE A 131 -20.22 -0.29 15.94
N LEU A 132 -19.64 0.10 17.07
CA LEU A 132 -18.39 -0.51 17.57
C LEU A 132 -18.61 -1.99 17.91
N GLN A 133 -19.68 -2.33 18.64
CA GLN A 133 -19.98 -3.72 19.00
C GLN A 133 -20.27 -4.61 17.79
N GLU A 134 -20.90 -4.09 16.73
CA GLU A 134 -21.03 -4.84 15.48
C GLU A 134 -19.70 -4.92 14.70
N ALA A 135 -18.88 -3.86 14.69
CA ALA A 135 -17.56 -3.86 14.07
C ALA A 135 -16.59 -4.87 14.71
N GLU A 136 -16.63 -5.03 16.05
CA GLU A 136 -15.84 -6.01 16.81
C GLU A 136 -16.12 -7.47 16.41
N LYS A 137 -17.27 -7.74 15.79
CA LYS A 137 -17.65 -9.08 15.28
C LYS A 137 -17.15 -9.34 13.87
N ILE A 138 -16.73 -8.32 13.11
CA ILE A 138 -16.33 -8.46 11.72
C ILE A 138 -15.00 -9.22 11.64
N ARG A 139 -15.02 -10.37 10.97
CA ARG A 139 -13.84 -11.22 10.82
C ARG A 139 -13.01 -10.74 9.64
N MET A 140 -11.91 -10.06 9.92
CA MET A 140 -11.04 -9.41 8.93
C MET A 140 -9.63 -9.98 8.96
N VAL A 141 -9.04 -10.21 7.79
CA VAL A 141 -7.58 -10.41 7.66
C VAL A 141 -6.99 -9.37 6.72
N PHE A 142 -5.88 -8.74 7.12
CA PHE A 142 -5.10 -7.87 6.25
C PHE A 142 -3.64 -8.32 6.13
N PHE A 143 -3.16 -8.34 4.89
CA PHE A 143 -1.80 -8.68 4.51
C PHE A 143 -1.04 -7.41 4.14
N ASP A 144 0.13 -7.19 4.73
CA ASP A 144 1.04 -6.08 4.39
C ASP A 144 2.42 -6.40 5.03
N ARG A 145 3.42 -5.59 4.71
CA ARG A 145 4.76 -5.62 5.30
C ARG A 145 5.02 -4.34 6.07
N SER A 146 5.85 -4.40 7.12
CA SER A 146 6.39 -3.20 7.80
C SER A 146 5.34 -2.29 8.46
N VAL A 147 4.62 -1.50 7.67
CA VAL A 147 3.57 -0.57 8.13
C VAL A 147 2.34 -1.33 8.62
N GLY A 148 1.97 -2.45 8.01
CA GLY A 148 0.89 -3.31 8.49
C GLY A 148 1.08 -3.82 9.91
N TRP A 149 2.32 -4.16 10.30
CA TRP A 149 2.66 -4.48 11.69
C TRP A 149 2.49 -3.25 12.60
N ASN A 150 2.75 -2.04 12.08
CA ASN A 150 2.56 -0.80 12.81
C ASN A 150 1.06 -0.44 12.96
N ILE A 151 0.22 -0.77 11.97
CA ILE A 151 -1.25 -0.68 12.06
C ILE A 151 -1.79 -1.69 13.08
N SER A 152 -1.30 -2.94 13.04
CA SER A 152 -1.63 -3.98 14.03
C SER A 152 -1.28 -3.54 15.45
N SER A 153 -0.08 -2.97 15.66
CA SER A 153 0.32 -2.35 16.94
C SER A 153 -0.56 -1.15 17.32
N GLY A 154 -1.11 -0.40 16.36
CA GLY A 154 -2.11 0.64 16.60
C GLY A 154 -3.45 0.08 17.07
N LEU A 155 -3.92 -1.02 16.48
CA LEU A 155 -5.12 -1.75 16.91
C LEU A 155 -4.93 -2.31 18.33
N ASP A 156 -3.76 -2.86 18.65
CA ASP A 156 -3.41 -3.33 20.01
C ASP A 156 -3.44 -2.18 21.04
N CYS A 157 -3.08 -0.96 20.63
CA CYS A 157 -3.20 0.22 21.48
C CYS A 157 -4.67 0.62 21.73
N LEU A 158 -5.52 0.54 20.71
CA LEU A 158 -6.96 0.82 20.84
C LEU A 158 -7.69 -0.30 21.62
N ALA A 159 -7.18 -1.54 21.59
CA ALA A 159 -7.71 -2.65 22.39
C ALA A 159 -7.30 -2.62 23.87
N ALA A 160 -6.33 -1.79 24.27
CA ALA A 160 -6.00 -1.61 25.67
C ALA A 160 -7.19 -1.01 26.45
N PRO A 161 -7.51 -1.46 27.68
CA PRO A 161 -8.73 -1.06 28.42
C PRO A 161 -8.90 0.45 28.69
N SER A 162 -7.83 1.23 28.54
CA SER A 162 -7.88 2.69 28.38
C SER A 162 -6.53 3.20 27.89
N TRP A 163 -6.46 4.46 27.45
CA TRP A 163 -5.19 5.17 27.25
C TRP A 163 -4.21 5.00 28.43
N ALA A 164 -4.68 5.19 29.66
CA ALA A 164 -3.83 5.13 30.86
C ALA A 164 -3.32 3.72 31.17
N ALA A 165 -4.12 2.69 30.85
CA ALA A 165 -3.76 1.28 30.99
C ALA A 165 -2.88 0.76 29.83
N SER A 166 -2.81 1.49 28.71
CA SER A 166 -2.13 1.02 27.49
C SER A 166 -0.62 0.82 27.66
N PRO A 167 0.00 -0.10 26.88
CA PRO A 167 1.44 -0.29 26.79
C PRO A 167 2.20 1.01 26.57
N SER A 168 3.45 1.08 27.06
CA SER A 168 4.25 2.31 26.99
C SER A 168 4.48 2.82 25.56
N HIS A 169 4.52 1.94 24.56
CA HIS A 169 4.66 2.34 23.16
C HIS A 169 3.45 3.11 22.62
N CYS A 170 2.24 2.83 23.11
CA CYS A 170 1.00 3.50 22.73
C CYS A 170 0.92 4.97 23.18
N ARG A 171 1.76 5.34 24.15
CA ARG A 171 1.80 6.68 24.75
C ARG A 171 3.05 7.47 24.37
N ARG A 172 3.70 7.12 23.25
CA ARG A 172 4.91 7.79 22.79
C ARG A 172 4.62 8.88 21.78
N TYR A 173 5.06 10.09 22.10
CA TYR A 173 5.00 11.24 21.20
C TYR A 173 6.18 12.18 21.43
N PHE A 174 6.35 13.13 20.51
CA PHE A 174 7.36 14.17 20.58
C PHE A 174 7.13 15.12 21.76
N THR A 175 8.21 15.53 22.45
CA THR A 175 8.18 16.49 23.57
C THR A 175 8.29 17.94 23.14
N SER A 176 8.95 18.15 22.01
CA SER A 176 9.24 19.42 21.36
C SER A 176 8.25 19.67 20.21
N GLN A 177 8.31 20.86 19.60
CA GLN A 177 7.69 21.07 18.30
C GLN A 177 8.26 20.06 17.30
N VAL A 178 7.39 19.35 16.60
CA VAL A 178 7.77 18.46 15.49
C VAL A 178 8.32 19.33 14.36
N VAL A 179 9.54 19.03 13.90
CA VAL A 179 10.15 19.68 12.75
C VAL A 179 10.52 18.62 11.72
N CYS A 180 10.13 18.84 10.47
CA CYS A 180 10.41 17.90 9.39
C CYS A 180 11.90 17.80 9.05
N ALA A 181 12.61 18.94 9.10
CA ALA A 181 14.05 19.04 8.89
C ALA A 181 14.88 18.30 9.97
N PRO A 182 16.12 17.86 9.65
CA PRO A 182 17.00 17.13 10.55
C PRO A 182 17.66 18.03 11.62
N ASP A 183 16.89 18.47 12.60
CA ASP A 183 17.42 18.93 13.89
C ASP A 183 17.48 17.73 14.86
N PRO A 184 18.65 17.39 15.44
CA PRO A 184 18.78 16.31 16.42
C PRO A 184 18.01 16.54 17.73
N ASN A 185 17.49 17.75 17.98
CA ASN A 185 16.74 18.10 19.19
C ASN A 185 15.21 18.16 18.98
N SER A 186 14.73 18.47 17.77
CA SER A 186 13.30 18.66 17.48
C SER A 186 12.45 17.40 17.64
N ASN A 187 13.07 16.23 17.45
CA ASN A 187 12.38 14.94 17.42
C ASN A 187 12.57 14.10 18.70
N GLN A 188 12.81 14.74 19.86
CA GLN A 188 12.85 14.06 21.17
C GLN A 188 11.49 13.41 21.48
N VAL A 189 11.47 12.12 21.83
CA VAL A 189 10.26 11.34 22.15
C VAL A 189 10.23 10.95 23.63
N LYS A 190 9.10 11.17 24.30
CA LYS A 190 8.83 10.60 25.64
C LYS A 190 7.63 9.65 25.64
N THR A 191 7.57 8.81 26.66
CA THR A 191 6.33 8.09 27.02
C THR A 191 5.52 8.97 27.98
N TYR A 192 4.31 9.36 27.59
CA TYR A 192 3.38 10.16 28.39
C TYR A 192 2.65 9.32 29.45
N THR A 193 2.22 9.99 30.51
CA THR A 193 1.57 9.39 31.69
C THR A 193 0.38 10.24 32.13
N GLY A 194 -0.48 9.70 33.01
CA GLY A 194 -1.54 10.47 33.67
C GLY A 194 -1.06 11.54 34.67
N ARG A 195 0.25 11.81 34.75
CA ARG A 195 0.85 12.92 35.52
C ARG A 195 1.32 14.07 34.63
N ASP A 196 1.31 13.90 33.31
CA ASP A 196 1.69 14.94 32.36
C ASP A 196 0.54 15.95 32.19
N ALA A 197 0.79 17.23 32.51
CA ALA A 197 -0.23 18.28 32.51
C ALA A 197 -0.87 18.55 31.12
N ALA A 198 -0.20 18.14 30.03
CA ALA A 198 -0.73 18.18 28.68
C ALA A 198 -0.37 16.89 27.93
N ILE A 199 -1.38 16.14 27.50
CA ILE A 199 -1.24 14.93 26.68
C ILE A 199 -1.63 15.28 25.23
N PRO A 200 -0.74 15.13 24.23
CA PRO A 200 -0.98 15.49 22.83
C PRO A 200 -2.19 14.77 22.25
N ALA A 201 -3.04 15.50 21.52
CA ALA A 201 -4.28 14.97 20.96
C ALA A 201 -4.04 13.75 20.05
N ALA A 202 -2.98 13.78 19.24
CA ALA A 202 -2.57 12.72 18.32
C ALA A 202 -2.22 11.37 18.99
N ILE A 203 -2.12 11.31 20.32
CA ILE A 203 -1.96 10.05 21.07
C ILE A 203 -3.08 9.77 22.07
N ARG A 204 -4.22 10.49 22.01
CA ARG A 204 -5.38 10.23 22.87
C ARG A 204 -6.41 9.33 22.16
N PHE A 205 -6.94 8.39 22.92
CA PHE A 205 -7.98 7.44 22.51
C PHE A 205 -8.76 6.98 23.77
N PRO A 206 -10.03 6.56 23.64
CA PRO A 206 -10.76 5.97 24.75
C PRO A 206 -10.13 4.64 25.17
N GLY A 207 -10.02 3.70 24.22
CA GLY A 207 -9.55 2.34 24.43
C GLY A 207 -10.70 1.36 24.71
N GLY A 208 -10.37 0.07 24.74
CA GLY A 208 -11.30 -1.02 25.08
C GLY A 208 -11.99 -1.70 23.89
N HIS A 209 -11.53 -1.49 22.66
CA HIS A 209 -12.14 -2.06 21.45
C HIS A 209 -11.63 -3.49 21.18
N ASP A 210 -12.51 -4.49 21.06
CA ASP A 210 -12.07 -5.89 20.85
C ASP A 210 -11.61 -6.15 19.40
N ARG A 211 -10.29 -6.08 19.20
CA ARG A 211 -9.64 -6.41 17.92
C ARG A 211 -9.53 -7.92 17.61
N SER A 212 -10.10 -8.82 18.42
CA SER A 212 -9.82 -10.28 18.34
C SER A 212 -10.23 -10.92 17.01
N ASN A 213 -11.21 -10.35 16.30
CA ASN A 213 -11.62 -10.79 14.97
C ASN A 213 -10.85 -10.12 13.82
N ILE A 214 -9.94 -9.18 14.10
CA ILE A 214 -9.04 -8.56 13.12
C ILE A 214 -7.68 -9.27 13.20
N GLU A 215 -7.18 -9.76 12.07
CA GLU A 215 -5.92 -10.48 11.94
C GLU A 215 -4.95 -9.74 11.01
N PHE A 216 -3.68 -9.65 11.42
CA PHE A 216 -2.59 -9.17 10.56
C PHE A 216 -1.71 -10.35 10.15
N VAL A 217 -1.48 -10.50 8.85
CA VAL A 217 -0.53 -11.49 8.31
C VAL A 217 0.64 -10.74 7.67
N LEU A 218 1.84 -11.03 8.16
CA LEU A 218 3.07 -10.47 7.61
C LEU A 218 3.38 -11.11 6.26
N SER A 219 3.47 -10.30 5.21
CA SER A 219 4.13 -10.69 3.95
C SER A 219 5.53 -10.06 3.89
N GLU A 220 6.48 -10.73 3.23
CA GLU A 220 7.87 -10.27 3.11
C GLU A 220 8.48 -10.58 1.72
N GLY A 221 7.72 -10.36 0.65
CA GLY A 221 8.25 -10.45 -0.72
C GLY A 221 9.32 -9.38 -0.98
N ALA A 222 10.25 -9.66 -1.90
CA ALA A 222 11.22 -8.66 -2.34
C ALA A 222 10.58 -7.66 -3.34
N TYR A 223 9.65 -8.14 -4.16
CA TYR A 223 8.96 -7.36 -5.18
C TYR A 223 7.43 -7.35 -5.00
N TRP A 224 6.77 -6.37 -5.64
CA TRP A 224 5.33 -6.14 -5.51
C TRP A 224 4.47 -7.26 -6.08
N PHE A 225 4.92 -7.89 -7.16
CA PHE A 225 4.25 -9.02 -7.80
C PHE A 225 4.38 -10.31 -6.96
N GLU A 226 5.44 -10.43 -6.15
CA GLU A 226 5.63 -11.57 -5.23
C GLU A 226 4.69 -11.50 -4.03
N GLU A 227 4.53 -10.32 -3.40
CA GLU A 227 3.57 -10.16 -2.29
C GLU A 227 2.12 -10.29 -2.77
N LEU A 228 1.79 -9.78 -3.97
CA LEU A 228 0.49 -10.03 -4.60
C LEU A 228 0.26 -11.53 -4.83
N GLN A 229 1.19 -12.25 -5.49
CA GLN A 229 1.04 -13.70 -5.70
C GLN A 229 1.00 -14.48 -4.39
N TYR A 230 1.75 -14.07 -3.37
CA TYR A 230 1.64 -14.67 -2.04
C TYR A 230 0.23 -14.52 -1.46
N PHE A 231 -0.35 -13.31 -1.51
CA PHE A 231 -1.71 -13.02 -1.06
C PHE A 231 -2.75 -13.87 -1.80
N LEU A 232 -2.74 -13.86 -3.13
CA LEU A 232 -3.68 -14.64 -3.97
C LEU A 232 -3.67 -16.13 -3.57
N ASN A 233 -2.48 -16.69 -3.30
CA ASN A 233 -2.32 -18.08 -2.85
C ASN A 233 -2.71 -18.33 -1.38
N GLN A 234 -2.79 -17.29 -0.53
CA GLN A 234 -3.23 -17.46 0.87
C GLN A 234 -4.75 -17.43 1.03
N VAL A 235 -5.49 -16.69 0.21
CA VAL A 235 -6.94 -16.45 0.40
C VAL A 235 -7.80 -17.70 0.66
N PRO A 236 -7.59 -18.88 0.01
CA PRO A 236 -8.34 -20.10 0.32
C PRO A 236 -8.25 -20.56 1.79
N GLN A 237 -7.19 -20.18 2.53
CA GLN A 237 -7.01 -20.51 3.95
C GLN A 237 -7.87 -19.64 4.89
N TYR A 238 -8.34 -18.48 4.40
CA TYR A 238 -9.08 -17.48 5.17
C TYR A 238 -10.57 -17.45 4.79
N ALA A 239 -11.09 -18.56 4.27
CA ALA A 239 -12.49 -18.71 3.85
C ALA A 239 -13.52 -18.49 4.99
N ASP A 240 -13.10 -18.46 6.26
CA ASP A 240 -13.92 -18.16 7.43
C ASP A 240 -13.89 -16.66 7.85
N ARG A 241 -13.10 -15.81 7.16
CA ARG A 241 -13.16 -14.34 7.26
C ARG A 241 -14.33 -13.80 6.40
N GLN A 242 -14.75 -12.58 6.68
CA GLN A 242 -15.67 -11.77 5.88
C GLN A 242 -14.90 -10.75 5.03
N ILE A 243 -13.90 -10.08 5.61
CA ILE A 243 -12.99 -9.17 4.89
C ILE A 243 -11.65 -9.87 4.67
N ILE A 244 -11.18 -9.88 3.43
CA ILE A 244 -9.87 -10.42 3.03
C ILE A 244 -9.21 -9.35 2.16
N THR A 245 -8.06 -8.84 2.57
CA THR A 245 -7.46 -7.64 1.94
C THR A 245 -5.93 -7.62 2.04
N TYR A 246 -5.30 -6.87 1.15
CA TYR A 246 -3.86 -6.75 1.01
C TYR A 246 -3.47 -5.31 0.67
N GLY A 247 -2.40 -4.83 1.31
CA GLY A 247 -1.79 -3.52 1.08
C GLY A 247 -0.36 -3.66 0.55
N HIS A 248 -0.04 -2.85 -0.47
CA HIS A 248 1.31 -2.69 -0.98
C HIS A 248 2.17 -1.82 -0.06
N ASN A 249 3.44 -2.16 0.10
CA ASN A 249 4.33 -1.48 1.05
C ASN A 249 5.30 -0.48 0.40
N TYR A 250 5.82 0.50 1.14
CA TYR A 250 6.62 1.60 0.59
C TYR A 250 7.89 1.17 -0.18
N LEU A 251 8.44 -0.03 0.08
CA LEU A 251 9.59 -0.56 -0.67
C LEU A 251 9.24 -0.89 -2.13
N GLN A 252 7.97 -1.21 -2.38
CA GLN A 252 7.42 -1.57 -3.68
C GLN A 252 7.16 -0.38 -4.60
N VAL A 253 7.14 0.84 -4.08
CA VAL A 253 6.95 2.09 -4.85
C VAL A 253 8.20 2.98 -4.83
N THR A 254 9.38 2.35 -4.74
CA THR A 254 10.65 3.03 -4.97
C THR A 254 10.76 3.51 -6.43
N SER A 255 11.67 4.47 -6.69
CA SER A 255 11.88 5.05 -8.03
C SER A 255 12.44 4.07 -9.07
N ALA A 256 12.73 2.83 -8.68
CA ALA A 256 13.16 1.74 -9.55
C ALA A 256 12.05 0.69 -9.81
N SER A 257 10.83 0.89 -9.30
CA SER A 257 9.70 -0.02 -9.57
C SER A 257 8.85 0.43 -10.75
N ASP A 258 8.45 -0.57 -11.53
CA ASP A 258 7.50 -0.58 -12.64
C ASP A 258 6.02 -0.64 -12.21
N ILE A 259 5.71 -0.78 -10.91
CA ILE A 259 4.33 -0.99 -10.43
C ILE A 259 3.34 0.07 -10.91
N ALA A 260 3.77 1.33 -10.99
CA ALA A 260 2.94 2.46 -11.46
C ALA A 260 2.73 2.46 -12.99
N ASP A 261 3.43 1.61 -13.73
CA ASP A 261 3.39 1.52 -15.19
C ASP A 261 2.65 0.24 -15.67
N VAL A 262 2.64 -0.85 -14.89
CA VAL A 262 2.09 -2.16 -15.30
C VAL A 262 0.95 -2.72 -14.46
N TYR A 263 0.79 -2.32 -13.19
CA TYR A 263 -0.20 -2.92 -12.27
C TYR A 263 -1.67 -2.75 -12.73
N PHE A 264 -1.93 -1.73 -13.54
CA PHE A 264 -3.25 -1.40 -14.10
C PHE A 264 -3.39 -1.78 -15.59
N ASP A 265 -2.40 -2.44 -16.21
CA ASP A 265 -2.46 -2.89 -17.60
C ASP A 265 -3.03 -4.32 -17.71
N PRO A 266 -4.21 -4.53 -18.33
CA PRO A 266 -4.79 -5.87 -18.52
C PRO A 266 -4.01 -6.75 -19.52
N ASN A 267 -2.98 -6.21 -20.19
CA ASN A 267 -2.13 -6.93 -21.14
C ASN A 267 -0.77 -7.36 -20.55
N TYR A 268 -0.49 -7.02 -19.29
CA TYR A 268 0.76 -7.40 -18.62
C TYR A 268 0.84 -8.92 -18.39
N ASP A 269 1.91 -9.55 -18.87
CA ASP A 269 2.17 -10.99 -18.72
C ASP A 269 2.76 -11.30 -17.32
N GLY A 270 1.97 -11.01 -16.28
CA GLY A 270 2.36 -11.15 -14.89
C GLY A 270 1.29 -10.70 -13.91
N PRO A 271 1.54 -10.82 -12.60
CA PRO A 271 0.55 -10.54 -11.57
C PRO A 271 0.13 -9.07 -11.57
N ASN A 272 -1.16 -8.76 -11.55
CA ASN A 272 -1.66 -7.38 -11.57
C ASN A 272 -3.03 -7.22 -10.87
N LEU A 273 -3.63 -6.03 -10.97
CA LEU A 273 -4.94 -5.73 -10.37
C LEU A 273 -6.07 -6.65 -10.86
N TYR A 274 -5.99 -7.16 -12.09
CA TYR A 274 -7.04 -8.00 -12.68
C TYR A 274 -7.05 -9.43 -12.09
N ASP A 275 -5.93 -9.92 -11.55
CA ASP A 275 -5.94 -11.13 -10.70
C ASP A 275 -6.76 -10.89 -9.43
N LEU A 276 -6.64 -9.71 -8.83
CA LEU A 276 -7.34 -9.33 -7.60
C LEU A 276 -8.85 -9.20 -7.85
N VAL A 277 -9.25 -8.65 -9.00
CA VAL A 277 -10.65 -8.62 -9.47
C VAL A 277 -11.15 -10.03 -9.82
N GLY A 278 -10.31 -10.86 -10.45
CA GLY A 278 -10.61 -12.26 -10.74
C GLY A 278 -10.79 -13.09 -9.47
N LEU A 279 -10.11 -12.75 -8.38
CA LEU A 279 -10.27 -13.35 -7.07
C LEU A 279 -11.55 -12.87 -6.37
N GLU A 280 -11.88 -11.58 -6.44
CA GLU A 280 -13.17 -11.06 -5.96
C GLU A 280 -14.35 -11.77 -6.64
N ALA A 281 -14.28 -12.02 -7.94
CA ALA A 281 -15.28 -12.78 -8.69
C ALA A 281 -15.38 -14.28 -8.28
N GLN A 282 -14.31 -14.87 -7.74
CA GLN A 282 -14.30 -16.24 -7.20
C GLN A 282 -14.89 -16.34 -5.78
N TYR A 283 -14.85 -15.24 -5.02
CA TYR A 283 -15.25 -15.18 -3.61
C TYR A 283 -16.35 -14.11 -3.36
N PRO A 284 -17.53 -14.21 -4.00
CA PRO A 284 -18.57 -13.18 -3.96
C PRO A 284 -19.30 -13.05 -2.61
N ASP A 285 -19.00 -13.91 -1.62
CA ASP A 285 -19.44 -13.77 -0.23
C ASP A 285 -18.48 -12.94 0.63
N LYS A 286 -17.32 -12.54 0.09
CA LYS A 286 -16.27 -11.78 0.77
C LYS A 286 -16.28 -10.31 0.36
N THR A 287 -15.79 -9.47 1.25
CA THR A 287 -15.51 -8.07 0.98
C THR A 287 -14.01 -7.88 0.79
N PHE A 288 -13.61 -7.51 -0.43
CA PHE A 288 -12.25 -7.09 -0.74
C PHE A 288 -12.14 -5.57 -0.53
N VAL A 289 -11.14 -5.18 0.25
CA VAL A 289 -10.74 -3.78 0.42
C VAL A 289 -9.45 -3.60 -0.38
N TYR A 290 -9.38 -2.52 -1.15
CA TYR A 290 -8.22 -2.10 -1.93
C TYR A 290 -7.42 -1.07 -1.12
N TRP A 291 -6.13 -0.91 -1.39
CA TRP A 291 -5.24 -0.06 -0.59
C TRP A 291 -4.34 0.80 -1.47
N THR A 292 -4.20 2.08 -1.10
CA THR A 292 -3.00 2.84 -1.48
C THR A 292 -1.81 2.33 -0.68
N THR A 293 -0.60 2.49 -1.22
CA THR A 293 0.62 2.02 -0.55
C THR A 293 0.89 2.77 0.75
N SER A 294 1.70 2.19 1.63
CA SER A 294 2.47 3.03 2.55
C SER A 294 3.47 3.91 1.80
N LEU A 295 3.85 5.04 2.41
CA LEU A 295 4.81 6.02 1.89
C LEU A 295 6.12 5.98 2.71
N ALA A 296 7.15 6.70 2.27
CA ALA A 296 8.30 7.07 3.12
C ALA A 296 8.13 8.52 3.63
N ARG A 297 8.86 8.93 4.70
CA ARG A 297 8.78 10.31 5.24
C ARG A 297 9.53 11.37 4.41
N ASN A 298 10.71 11.05 3.88
CA ASN A 298 11.49 12.01 3.07
C ASN A 298 11.50 11.63 1.57
N ILE A 299 11.55 10.34 1.24
CA ILE A 299 11.76 9.84 -0.13
C ILE A 299 10.42 9.55 -0.83
N GLY A 300 9.55 10.57 -0.92
CA GLY A 300 8.32 10.49 -1.71
C GLY A 300 8.64 10.46 -3.21
N THR A 301 8.29 9.37 -3.88
CA THR A 301 8.64 9.10 -5.30
C THR A 301 7.48 9.42 -6.24
N ASP A 302 7.78 9.75 -7.49
CA ASP A 302 6.75 9.89 -8.53
C ASP A 302 5.99 8.57 -8.77
N VAL A 303 6.68 7.42 -8.69
CA VAL A 303 6.08 6.07 -8.74
C VAL A 303 5.02 5.90 -7.66
N SER A 304 5.32 6.27 -6.40
CA SER A 304 4.37 6.19 -5.28
C SER A 304 3.18 7.13 -5.46
N ARG A 305 3.41 8.32 -6.03
CA ARG A 305 2.35 9.29 -6.35
C ARG A 305 1.43 8.72 -7.45
N ARG A 306 1.99 8.33 -8.59
CA ARG A 306 1.26 7.79 -9.76
C ARG A 306 0.51 6.49 -9.45
N PHE A 307 1.09 5.58 -8.67
CA PHE A 307 0.39 4.35 -8.25
C PHE A 307 -0.82 4.67 -7.36
N ASN A 308 -0.63 5.54 -6.36
CA ASN A 308 -1.71 5.88 -5.42
C ASN A 308 -2.81 6.72 -6.06
N GLU A 309 -2.48 7.61 -7.01
CA GLU A 309 -3.46 8.29 -7.87
C GLU A 309 -4.28 7.28 -8.70
N GLN A 310 -3.63 6.34 -9.40
CA GLN A 310 -4.31 5.31 -10.18
C GLN A 310 -5.21 4.40 -9.32
N MET A 311 -4.75 3.98 -8.14
CA MET A 311 -5.54 3.16 -7.21
C MET A 311 -6.81 3.90 -6.75
N ARG A 312 -6.69 5.19 -6.43
CA ARG A 312 -7.82 6.06 -6.05
C ARG A 312 -8.84 6.17 -7.17
N ASP A 313 -8.39 6.47 -8.39
CA ASP A 313 -9.29 6.67 -9.53
C ASP A 313 -9.90 5.35 -10.03
N TRP A 314 -9.17 4.25 -9.97
CA TRP A 314 -9.70 2.92 -10.23
C TRP A 314 -10.78 2.53 -9.22
N ALA A 315 -10.53 2.71 -7.91
CA ALA A 315 -11.50 2.35 -6.87
C ALA A 315 -12.78 3.19 -6.96
N ARG A 316 -12.66 4.49 -7.25
CA ARG A 316 -13.80 5.38 -7.57
C ARG A 316 -14.59 4.86 -8.77
N THR A 317 -13.91 4.63 -9.89
CA THR A 317 -14.53 4.22 -11.16
C THR A 317 -15.24 2.87 -11.05
N ASN A 318 -14.70 1.95 -10.26
CA ASN A 318 -15.24 0.60 -10.06
C ASN A 318 -16.11 0.47 -8.79
N ASN A 319 -16.40 1.58 -8.09
CA ASN A 319 -17.18 1.62 -6.86
C ASN A 319 -16.69 0.60 -5.80
N ARG A 320 -15.37 0.52 -5.58
CA ARG A 320 -14.73 -0.39 -4.62
C ARG A 320 -14.31 0.32 -3.34
N ILE A 321 -14.26 -0.43 -2.25
CA ILE A 321 -13.80 0.05 -0.94
C ILE A 321 -12.29 0.22 -0.99
N LEU A 322 -11.82 1.45 -0.75
CA LEU A 322 -10.42 1.84 -0.71
C LEU A 322 -10.06 2.30 0.70
N TYR A 323 -9.08 1.65 1.31
CA TYR A 323 -8.40 2.12 2.48
C TYR A 323 -7.18 2.96 2.06
N ASP A 324 -7.27 4.28 2.19
CA ASP A 324 -6.29 5.21 1.63
C ASP A 324 -5.15 5.49 2.64
N LEU A 325 -4.36 4.45 2.93
CA LEU A 325 -3.22 4.52 3.85
C LEU A 325 -2.24 5.65 3.51
N ALA A 326 -2.00 5.89 2.22
CA ALA A 326 -1.16 6.98 1.75
C ALA A 326 -1.71 8.34 2.21
N ASP A 327 -2.99 8.61 1.96
CA ASP A 327 -3.65 9.86 2.35
C ASP A 327 -3.75 10.04 3.88
N ILE A 328 -4.14 8.97 4.60
CA ILE A 328 -4.22 8.94 6.07
C ILE A 328 -2.88 9.33 6.73
N LEU A 329 -1.76 8.93 6.11
CA LEU A 329 -0.42 9.22 6.62
C LEU A 329 0.20 10.50 6.02
N SER A 330 -0.30 11.02 4.90
CA SER A 330 0.21 12.23 4.25
C SER A 330 -0.58 13.51 4.54
N HIS A 331 -1.50 13.50 5.50
CA HIS A 331 -2.19 14.71 5.97
C HIS A 331 -2.09 14.87 7.49
N THR A 332 -1.94 16.10 7.98
CA THR A 332 -2.02 16.40 9.42
C THR A 332 -3.45 16.19 9.95
N PRO A 333 -3.69 16.15 11.28
CA PRO A 333 -5.04 16.08 11.85
C PRO A 333 -5.96 17.24 11.43
N GLU A 334 -5.38 18.34 10.94
CA GLU A 334 -6.07 19.54 10.43
C GLU A 334 -6.36 19.48 8.91
N GLY A 335 -5.85 18.46 8.21
CA GLY A 335 -6.03 18.26 6.76
C GLY A 335 -4.92 18.84 5.87
N GLU A 336 -3.83 19.37 6.45
CA GLU A 336 -2.72 19.95 5.67
C GLU A 336 -1.83 18.85 5.08
N ALA A 337 -1.47 18.98 3.80
CA ALA A 337 -0.73 17.95 3.07
C ALA A 337 0.79 17.95 3.38
N CYS A 338 1.34 16.76 3.63
CA CYS A 338 2.75 16.51 3.87
C CYS A 338 3.42 16.04 2.58
N LEU A 339 4.31 16.87 2.02
CA LEU A 339 4.99 16.65 0.75
C LEU A 339 6.52 16.64 0.92
N SER A 340 7.23 15.92 0.04
CA SER A 340 8.69 16.03 -0.11
C SER A 340 9.08 17.33 -0.83
N ASP A 341 10.38 17.65 -0.86
CA ASP A 341 10.93 18.78 -1.64
C ASP A 341 10.61 18.71 -3.14
N SER A 342 10.21 17.53 -3.66
CA SER A 342 9.77 17.32 -5.05
C SER A 342 8.25 17.36 -5.22
N GLY A 343 7.48 17.71 -4.18
CA GLY A 343 6.02 17.81 -4.22
C GLY A 343 5.26 16.48 -4.17
N ASN A 344 5.94 15.34 -3.98
CA ASN A 344 5.28 14.03 -3.83
C ASN A 344 4.78 13.84 -2.39
N PRO A 345 3.62 13.20 -2.16
CA PRO A 345 3.15 12.85 -0.82
C PRO A 345 4.15 12.01 -0.02
N VAL A 346 4.24 12.29 1.29
CA VAL A 346 5.10 11.58 2.24
C VAL A 346 4.41 11.39 3.59
N ILE A 347 4.91 10.48 4.42
CA ILE A 347 4.43 10.35 5.81
C ILE A 347 4.71 11.65 6.58
N CYS A 348 3.66 12.25 7.15
CA CYS A 348 3.77 13.43 7.99
C CYS A 348 4.75 13.22 9.15
N CYS A 349 5.57 14.23 9.41
CA CYS A 349 6.66 14.20 10.39
C CYS A 349 6.19 13.92 11.83
N ALA A 350 4.92 14.19 12.14
CA ALA A 350 4.26 13.88 13.41
C ALA A 350 3.99 12.36 13.62
N TYR A 351 3.96 11.58 12.54
CA TYR A 351 3.53 10.19 12.53
C TYR A 351 4.66 9.17 12.59
N THR A 352 5.92 9.59 12.33
CA THR A 352 7.10 8.71 12.42
C THR A 352 8.37 9.41 12.90
N THR A 353 9.25 8.63 13.54
CA THR A 353 10.61 9.00 13.91
C THR A 353 11.67 8.59 12.86
N GLU A 354 11.30 7.80 11.85
CA GLU A 354 12.22 7.44 10.76
C GLU A 354 12.19 8.55 9.70
N SER A 355 13.35 9.01 9.24
CA SER A 355 13.42 10.08 8.23
C SER A 355 13.27 9.52 6.81
N GLU A 356 14.04 8.48 6.47
CA GLU A 356 14.04 7.87 5.12
C GLU A 356 13.12 6.65 4.99
N GLY A 357 12.62 6.14 6.13
CA GLY A 357 11.80 4.93 6.19
C GLY A 357 10.30 5.19 6.08
N GLY A 358 9.54 4.10 5.90
CA GLY A 358 8.07 4.10 5.93
C GLY A 358 7.46 3.57 7.22
N HIS A 359 8.23 2.97 8.14
CA HIS A 359 7.66 2.59 9.44
C HIS A 359 7.16 3.82 10.18
N LEU A 360 6.20 3.62 11.07
CA LEU A 360 5.62 4.64 11.96
C LEU A 360 6.45 4.80 13.26
N GLY A 361 7.70 4.32 13.23
CA GLY A 361 8.77 4.63 14.19
C GLY A 361 8.48 4.34 15.66
N ALA A 362 9.09 5.14 16.55
CA ALA A 362 8.97 4.99 18.00
C ALA A 362 7.76 5.74 18.62
N VAL A 363 7.09 6.62 17.87
CA VAL A 363 5.85 7.30 18.27
C VAL A 363 4.62 6.43 18.00
N SER A 364 3.46 6.78 18.56
CA SER A 364 2.19 6.07 18.31
C SER A 364 1.23 6.80 17.37
N ALA A 365 1.42 8.08 17.07
CA ALA A 365 0.43 8.89 16.34
C ALA A 365 0.02 8.29 14.98
N GLY A 366 0.96 8.01 14.07
CA GLY A 366 0.62 7.40 12.77
C GLY A 366 -0.09 6.04 12.90
N LYS A 367 0.33 5.24 13.88
CA LYS A 367 -0.27 3.93 14.19
C LYS A 367 -1.73 4.08 14.61
N LEU A 368 -2.00 5.10 15.42
CA LEU A 368 -3.34 5.45 15.90
C LEU A 368 -4.19 6.07 14.77
N GLN A 369 -3.65 6.91 13.89
CA GLN A 369 -4.41 7.44 12.74
C GLN A 369 -4.94 6.28 11.87
N ALA A 370 -4.05 5.36 11.47
CA ALA A 370 -4.43 4.20 10.67
C ALA A 370 -5.38 3.26 11.44
N ALA A 371 -5.08 2.91 12.70
CA ALA A 371 -5.96 2.04 13.48
C ALA A 371 -7.35 2.67 13.72
N LYS A 372 -7.44 4.00 13.87
CA LYS A 372 -8.73 4.73 13.95
C LYS A 372 -9.50 4.69 12.63
N ALA A 373 -8.83 4.92 11.49
CA ALA A 373 -9.44 4.76 10.16
C ALA A 373 -9.99 3.34 9.94
N MET A 374 -9.26 2.31 10.37
CA MET A 374 -9.68 0.92 10.31
C MET A 374 -11.00 0.68 11.05
N TRP A 375 -11.13 1.19 12.29
CA TRP A 375 -12.36 1.09 13.06
C TRP A 375 -13.53 1.86 12.44
N VAL A 376 -13.28 3.00 11.78
CA VAL A 376 -14.32 3.75 11.05
C VAL A 376 -14.80 2.97 9.83
N MET A 377 -13.90 2.33 9.07
CA MET A 377 -14.26 1.43 7.97
C MET A 377 -15.11 0.25 8.45
N LEU A 378 -14.69 -0.42 9.54
CA LEU A 378 -15.42 -1.56 10.09
C LEU A 378 -16.81 -1.15 10.62
N ALA A 379 -16.93 0.01 11.27
CA ALA A 379 -18.21 0.56 11.69
C ALA A 379 -19.13 0.85 10.49
N GLN A 380 -18.61 1.43 9.40
CA GLN A 380 -19.39 1.68 8.18
C GLN A 380 -19.86 0.37 7.51
N LEU A 381 -19.02 -0.67 7.51
CA LEU A 381 -19.38 -2.02 7.01
C LEU A 381 -20.34 -2.78 7.95
N ALA A 382 -20.38 -2.40 9.23
CA ALA A 382 -21.45 -2.76 10.17
C ALA A 382 -22.75 -1.94 9.98
N GLY A 383 -22.81 -1.07 8.94
CA GLY A 383 -23.97 -0.28 8.59
C GLY A 383 -24.01 1.14 9.17
N TRP A 384 -22.94 1.60 9.83
CA TRP A 384 -22.88 2.95 10.36
C TRP A 384 -22.89 4.00 9.24
N GLN A 385 -23.79 4.97 9.36
CA GLN A 385 -23.80 6.17 8.55
C GLN A 385 -23.33 7.35 9.42
N PRO A 386 -22.07 7.82 9.29
CA PRO A 386 -21.67 9.08 9.88
C PRO A 386 -22.47 10.22 9.24
N ASN A 387 -22.92 11.18 10.05
CA ASN A 387 -23.51 12.41 9.52
C ASN A 387 -22.39 13.27 8.92
N THR A 388 -22.15 13.16 7.60
CA THR A 388 -21.35 14.16 6.86
C THR A 388 -21.97 15.55 7.01
N PRO A 389 -21.20 16.57 7.44
CA PRO A 389 -21.63 17.97 7.44
C PRO A 389 -21.95 18.54 6.05
#